data_AF-A0A125QJA3-F1
#
_entry.id   AF-A0A125QJA3-F1
#
_cell.length_a   1.000
_cell.length_b   1.000
_cell.length_c   1.000
_cell.angle_alpha   90.00
_cell.angle_beta   90.00
_cell.angle_gamma   90.00
#
_symmetry.space_group_name_H-M   'P 1'
#
loop_
_entity.id
_entity.type
_entity.pdbx_description
1 polymer ?
#
loop_
_entity_poly.entity_id
_entity_poly.type
_entity_poly.pdbx_seq_one_letter_code
_entity_poly.pdbx_strand_id
1 'polypeptide(L)'
;MPWFQLFGNVGGLTTNEFCEVRGGYIMSEWHKLRFAQRHINMCSMALSKRVLTMTGRMSVFRASVVTDPGFIADVESDSLQHWRLGRFKFLTGDDKSSWFSLMRLGYDTFYVPDAAINTVEHPPEKSFIKASRKLMFRWYGNNLRQNSRALGLGVRRLGLFTSVVLFDQRVSMWTSLLGLTVAMIATFKYGGAFILAYLLWIGITRLILTLLLSCSGHKIGPAYPLILYYNQIMGALVKIYVFFRLDQQSWTRQDTKLTRDLASFQRWFNTWSSRTMTFSAGSIFVAVLLMMV
;
A
#
# COMPACT_ATOMS: atom_id res chain seq x y z
N MET A 1 8.00 25.22 -14.66
CA MET A 1 8.38 23.98 -13.94
C MET A 1 9.61 23.39 -14.61
N PRO A 2 10.83 23.63 -14.08
CA PRO A 2 12.10 23.28 -14.75
C PRO A 2 12.27 21.78 -14.99
N TRP A 3 11.72 20.93 -14.12
CA TRP A 3 11.81 19.47 -14.24
C TRP A 3 11.23 18.89 -15.54
N PHE A 4 10.14 19.46 -16.07
CA PHE A 4 9.55 19.01 -17.35
C PHE A 4 10.38 19.42 -18.57
N GLN A 5 11.20 20.46 -18.44
CA GLN A 5 12.16 20.89 -19.47
C GLN A 5 13.42 20.03 -19.43
N LEU A 6 13.94 19.77 -18.22
CA LEU A 6 15.12 18.92 -18.01
C LEU A 6 14.86 17.45 -18.36
N PHE A 7 13.67 16.94 -18.05
CA PHE A 7 13.29 15.56 -18.34
C PHE A 7 12.13 15.50 -19.33
N GLY A 8 12.46 15.50 -20.62
CA GLY A 8 11.48 15.54 -21.72
C GLY A 8 10.43 14.43 -21.69
N ASN A 9 10.78 13.23 -21.23
CA ASN A 9 9.85 12.09 -21.17
C ASN A 9 9.01 12.02 -19.88
N VAL A 10 9.21 12.94 -18.93
CA VAL A 10 8.40 12.96 -17.70
C VAL A 10 7.00 13.46 -18.04
N GLY A 11 6.01 12.60 -17.78
CA GLY A 11 4.59 12.89 -17.96
C GLY A 11 3.90 13.35 -16.68
N GLY A 12 4.45 13.01 -15.51
CA GLY A 12 3.95 13.45 -14.22
C GLY A 12 5.02 13.50 -13.14
N LEU A 13 4.93 14.49 -12.25
CA LEU A 13 5.76 14.60 -11.07
C LEU A 13 4.92 14.76 -9.80
N THR A 14 5.44 14.28 -8.68
CA THR A 14 4.85 14.42 -7.35
C THR A 14 5.88 14.96 -6.36
N THR A 15 5.43 15.44 -5.21
CA THR A 15 6.24 16.22 -4.26
C THR A 15 6.26 15.57 -2.89
N ASN A 16 7.21 15.96 -2.05
CA ASN A 16 7.21 15.58 -0.66
C ASN A 16 5.99 16.15 0.06
N GLU A 17 5.53 15.45 1.09
CA GLU A 17 4.36 15.88 1.82
C GLU A 17 4.62 15.67 3.31
N PHE A 18 4.24 16.66 4.11
CA PHE A 18 4.12 16.53 5.54
C PHE A 18 2.64 16.45 5.91
N CYS A 19 2.37 15.82 7.04
CA CYS A 19 1.01 15.60 7.50
C CYS A 19 0.79 16.24 8.86
N GLU A 20 -0.24 17.07 8.94
CA GLU A 20 -0.78 17.63 10.17
C GLU A 20 -2.13 16.97 10.45
N VAL A 21 -2.17 16.11 11.46
CA VAL A 21 -3.39 15.38 11.80
C VAL A 21 -4.15 16.11 12.90
N ARG A 22 -5.41 16.45 12.65
CA ARG A 22 -6.34 16.93 13.68
C ARG A 22 -6.97 15.72 14.39
N GLY A 23 -6.21 15.09 15.28
CA GLY A 23 -6.62 13.90 16.01
C GLY A 23 -5.72 13.57 17.21
N GLY A 24 -5.91 12.39 17.81
CA GLY A 24 -5.10 11.96 18.95
C GLY A 24 -3.61 11.77 18.60
N TYR A 25 -2.75 11.87 19.61
CA TYR A 25 -1.29 11.79 19.47
C TYR A 25 -0.81 10.59 18.64
N ILE A 26 -1.26 9.38 18.98
CA ILE A 26 -0.87 8.14 18.27
C ILE A 26 -1.26 8.18 16.79
N MET A 27 -2.42 8.76 16.46
CA MET A 27 -2.89 8.88 15.08
C MET A 27 -2.03 9.88 14.29
N SER A 28 -1.59 10.96 14.94
CA SER A 28 -0.66 11.94 14.37
C SER A 28 0.70 11.31 14.09
N GLU A 29 1.30 10.64 15.08
CA GLU A 29 2.59 9.95 14.94
C GLU A 29 2.55 8.84 13.89
N TRP A 30 1.43 8.11 13.79
CA TRP A 30 1.25 7.09 12.76
C TRP A 30 1.23 7.67 11.34
N HIS A 31 0.59 8.82 11.12
CA HIS A 31 0.65 9.48 9.81
C HIS A 31 2.06 9.97 9.52
N LYS A 32 2.69 10.73 10.42
CA LYS A 32 4.06 11.22 10.23
C LYS A 32 5.02 10.10 9.85
N LEU A 33 4.97 8.98 10.57
CA LEU A 33 5.76 7.79 10.25
C LEU A 33 5.51 7.29 8.82
N ARG A 34 4.24 7.17 8.40
CA ARG A 34 3.89 6.69 7.05
C ARG A 34 4.40 7.65 5.96
N PHE A 35 4.34 8.95 6.21
CA PHE A 35 4.85 9.95 5.28
C PHE A 35 6.39 9.92 5.21
N ALA A 36 7.08 9.74 6.33
CA ALA A 36 8.53 9.53 6.35
C ALA A 36 8.96 8.27 5.58
N GLN A 37 8.30 7.14 5.81
CA GLN A 37 8.55 5.91 5.06
C GLN A 37 8.26 6.07 3.57
N ARG A 38 7.18 6.79 3.23
CA ARG A 38 6.84 7.06 1.83
C ARG A 38 7.86 7.98 1.17
N HIS A 39 8.38 8.99 1.86
CA HIS A 39 9.41 9.88 1.33
C HIS A 39 10.65 9.10 0.88
N ILE A 40 11.21 8.26 1.76
CA ILE A 40 12.38 7.41 1.42
C ILE A 40 12.06 6.50 0.23
N ASN A 41 10.89 5.84 0.25
CA ASN A 41 10.49 4.95 -0.83
C ASN A 41 10.32 5.71 -2.15
N MET A 42 9.74 6.92 -2.13
CA MET A 42 9.57 7.74 -3.33
C MET A 42 10.91 8.24 -3.86
N CYS A 43 11.84 8.65 -3.01
CA CYS A 43 13.21 9.00 -3.41
C CYS A 43 13.89 7.83 -4.14
N SER A 44 13.78 6.61 -3.58
CA SER A 44 14.34 5.40 -4.22
C SER A 44 13.68 5.11 -5.57
N MET A 45 12.35 5.15 -5.65
CA MET A 45 11.62 4.91 -6.90
C MET A 45 11.87 6.01 -7.95
N ALA A 46 12.16 7.25 -7.54
CA ALA A 46 12.47 8.36 -8.44
C ALA A 46 13.73 8.09 -9.27
N LEU A 47 14.72 7.40 -8.70
CA LEU A 47 15.95 7.00 -9.40
C LEU A 47 15.65 6.07 -10.58
N SER A 48 14.59 5.26 -10.47
CA SER A 48 14.10 4.42 -11.57
C SER A 48 13.16 5.14 -12.53
N LYS A 49 12.85 6.43 -12.30
CA LYS A 49 11.86 7.23 -13.06
C LYS A 49 10.46 6.60 -13.12
N ARG A 50 10.12 5.83 -12.08
CA ARG A 50 8.93 4.99 -12.00
C ARG A 50 8.37 5.04 -10.58
N VAL A 51 8.01 6.23 -10.10
CA VAL A 51 7.36 6.40 -8.78
C VAL A 51 6.09 5.54 -8.72
N LEU A 52 5.71 5.00 -7.58
CA LEU A 52 4.63 3.99 -7.53
C LEU A 52 3.22 4.56 -7.43
N THR A 53 3.05 5.87 -7.31
CA THR A 53 1.74 6.54 -7.30
C THR A 53 1.94 8.02 -7.56
N MET A 54 0.97 8.66 -8.23
CA MET A 54 0.92 10.11 -8.36
C MET A 54 0.08 10.63 -7.20
N THR A 55 0.70 11.16 -6.15
CA THR A 55 -0.03 11.46 -4.93
C THR A 55 -1.20 12.41 -5.21
N GLY A 56 -2.39 12.06 -4.72
CA GLY A 56 -3.60 12.87 -4.95
C GLY A 56 -3.67 14.18 -4.16
N ARG A 57 -2.58 14.61 -3.49
CA ARG A 57 -2.53 15.90 -2.79
C ARG A 57 -1.80 16.95 -3.61
N MET A 58 -0.60 16.62 -4.10
CA MET A 58 0.14 17.49 -5.01
C MET A 58 0.93 16.67 -6.03
N SER A 59 0.35 16.58 -7.22
CA SER A 59 1.00 16.07 -8.41
C SER A 59 0.76 17.02 -9.57
N VAL A 60 1.75 17.16 -10.44
CA VAL A 60 1.66 17.98 -11.65
C VAL A 60 1.84 17.06 -12.85
N PHE A 61 1.03 17.26 -13.88
CA PHE A 61 1.04 16.46 -15.09
C PHE A 61 1.31 17.36 -16.30
N ARG A 62 1.93 16.79 -17.33
CA ARG A 62 2.09 17.47 -18.61
C ARG A 62 0.70 17.60 -19.27
N ALA A 63 0.41 18.76 -19.84
CA ALA A 63 -0.89 19.02 -20.49
C ALA A 63 -1.24 17.94 -21.52
N SER A 64 -0.27 17.56 -22.36
CA SER A 64 -0.44 16.51 -23.38
C SER A 64 -0.83 15.14 -22.82
N VAL A 65 -0.49 14.84 -21.57
CA VAL A 65 -0.89 13.59 -20.90
C VAL A 65 -2.35 13.67 -20.48
N VAL A 66 -2.73 14.74 -19.80
CA VAL A 66 -4.09 14.85 -19.25
C VAL A 66 -5.15 15.05 -20.33
N THR A 67 -4.76 15.54 -21.50
CA THR A 67 -5.64 15.64 -22.68
C THR A 67 -5.67 14.36 -23.52
N ASP A 68 -4.86 13.35 -23.20
CA ASP A 68 -4.87 12.08 -23.94
C ASP A 68 -6.16 11.31 -23.66
N PRO A 69 -6.93 10.89 -24.68
CA PRO A 69 -8.17 10.15 -24.49
C PRO A 69 -7.98 8.84 -23.73
N GLY A 70 -6.82 8.19 -23.87
CA GLY A 70 -6.47 6.98 -23.12
C GLY A 70 -6.24 7.25 -21.65
N PHE A 71 -5.63 8.39 -21.30
CA PHE A 71 -5.50 8.82 -19.91
C PHE A 71 -6.85 9.11 -19.27
N ILE A 72 -7.71 9.86 -19.96
CA ILE A 72 -9.06 10.19 -19.51
C ILE A 72 -9.87 8.91 -19.26
N ALA A 73 -9.88 7.99 -20.23
CA ALA A 73 -10.60 6.72 -20.11
C ALA A 73 -10.08 5.84 -18.95
N ASP A 74 -8.76 5.79 -18.74
CA ASP A 74 -8.16 5.02 -17.64
C ASP A 74 -8.56 5.56 -16.25
N VAL A 75 -8.71 6.88 -16.13
CA VAL A 75 -9.09 7.54 -14.86
C VAL A 75 -10.60 7.49 -14.64
N GLU A 76 -11.41 7.78 -15.66
CA GLU A 76 -12.88 7.83 -15.54
C GLU A 76 -13.52 6.44 -15.40
N SER A 77 -12.98 5.43 -16.07
CA SER A 77 -13.61 4.12 -16.22
C SER A 77 -12.76 2.97 -15.68
N ASP A 78 -11.98 3.25 -14.64
CA ASP A 78 -11.07 2.26 -14.06
C ASP A 78 -11.81 1.00 -13.58
N SER A 79 -11.39 -0.15 -14.08
CA SER A 79 -11.94 -1.45 -13.72
C SER A 79 -10.89 -2.54 -13.72
N LEU A 80 -11.14 -3.58 -12.92
CA LEU A 80 -10.37 -4.81 -12.91
C LEU A 80 -11.24 -5.96 -13.42
N GLN A 81 -10.67 -6.77 -14.31
CA GLN A 81 -11.20 -8.10 -14.61
C GLN A 81 -10.49 -9.11 -13.70
N HIS A 82 -11.26 -9.75 -12.82
CA HIS A 82 -10.73 -10.79 -11.93
C HIS A 82 -11.38 -12.13 -12.28
N TRP A 83 -10.56 -13.18 -12.44
CA TRP A 83 -11.02 -14.52 -12.84
C TRP A 83 -12.19 -15.04 -11.98
N ARG A 84 -12.10 -14.88 -10.66
CA ARG A 84 -13.15 -15.29 -9.70
C ARG A 84 -14.26 -14.28 -9.48
N LEU A 85 -13.90 -13.00 -9.34
CA LEU A 85 -14.83 -11.97 -8.85
C LEU A 85 -15.52 -11.24 -10.00
N GLY A 86 -15.20 -11.54 -11.26
CA GLY A 86 -15.70 -10.87 -12.44
C GLY A 86 -15.12 -9.47 -12.63
N ARG A 87 -15.78 -8.66 -13.47
CA ARG A 87 -15.45 -7.25 -13.66
C ARG A 87 -16.00 -6.40 -12.53
N PHE A 88 -15.20 -5.46 -12.01
CA PHE A 88 -15.68 -4.43 -11.11
C PHE A 88 -14.93 -3.12 -11.30
N LYS A 89 -15.64 -2.00 -11.17
CA LYS A 89 -15.08 -0.64 -11.25
C LYS A 89 -14.45 -0.23 -9.93
N PHE A 90 -13.46 0.66 -9.98
CA PHE A 90 -12.87 1.23 -8.77
C PHE A 90 -13.66 2.47 -8.35
N LEU A 91 -13.93 2.57 -7.05
CA LEU A 91 -14.62 3.70 -6.43
C LEU A 91 -13.65 4.83 -6.03
N THR A 92 -12.39 4.48 -5.77
CA THR A 92 -11.32 5.40 -5.37
C THR A 92 -9.99 4.83 -5.82
N GLY A 93 -8.97 5.68 -5.91
CA GLY A 93 -7.59 5.28 -6.22
C GLY A 93 -7.00 5.94 -7.45
N ASP A 94 -7.54 7.09 -7.83
CA ASP A 94 -7.16 7.85 -9.02
C ASP A 94 -5.67 8.22 -9.03
N ASP A 95 -5.04 8.29 -7.85
CA ASP A 95 -3.60 8.46 -7.67
C ASP A 95 -2.79 7.33 -8.33
N LYS A 96 -3.28 6.10 -8.17
CA LYS A 96 -2.71 4.90 -8.79
C LYS A 96 -3.18 4.72 -10.22
N SER A 97 -4.42 5.07 -10.55
CA SER A 97 -4.96 4.99 -11.92
C SER A 97 -4.20 5.94 -12.86
N SER A 98 -3.96 7.17 -12.42
CA SER A 98 -3.15 8.16 -13.15
C SER A 98 -1.73 7.67 -13.35
N TRP A 99 -1.12 7.07 -12.32
CA TRP A 99 0.20 6.45 -12.44
C TRP A 99 0.20 5.29 -13.44
N PHE A 100 -0.75 4.37 -13.34
CA PHE A 100 -0.85 3.23 -14.25
C PHE A 100 -0.98 3.69 -15.71
N SER A 101 -1.80 4.71 -15.96
CA SER A 101 -1.96 5.27 -17.30
C SER A 101 -0.66 5.85 -17.86
N LEU A 102 0.08 6.61 -17.05
CA LEU A 102 1.42 7.09 -17.42
C LEU A 102 2.36 5.95 -17.82
N MET A 103 2.38 4.85 -17.05
CA MET A 103 3.19 3.67 -17.37
C MET A 103 2.74 2.98 -18.67
N ARG A 104 1.43 2.88 -18.89
CA ARG A 104 0.84 2.28 -20.10
C ARG A 104 1.18 3.09 -21.35
N LEU A 105 1.09 4.41 -21.26
CA LEU A 105 1.43 5.37 -22.32
C LEU A 105 2.94 5.50 -22.53
N GLY A 106 3.77 5.02 -21.59
CA GLY A 106 5.23 4.99 -21.71
C GLY A 106 5.95 6.23 -21.18
N TYR A 107 5.26 7.06 -20.41
CA TYR A 107 5.84 8.23 -19.77
C TYR A 107 6.66 7.87 -18.54
N ASP A 108 7.66 8.70 -18.26
CA ASP A 108 8.40 8.67 -17.01
C ASP A 108 7.64 9.42 -15.91
N THR A 109 7.86 8.99 -14.66
CA THR A 109 7.34 9.66 -13.48
C THR A 109 8.46 10.03 -12.52
N PHE A 110 8.31 11.17 -11.86
CA PHE A 110 9.38 11.69 -11.01
C PHE A 110 8.85 12.17 -9.65
N TYR A 111 9.75 12.17 -8.66
CA TYR A 111 9.48 12.68 -7.32
C TYR A 111 10.47 13.80 -7.03
N VAL A 112 9.96 14.95 -6.60
CA VAL A 112 10.77 16.11 -6.22
C VAL A 112 10.84 16.16 -4.70
N PRO A 113 11.96 15.73 -4.08
CA PRO A 113 12.08 15.65 -2.63
C PRO A 113 12.14 17.04 -1.96
N ASP A 114 12.70 18.04 -2.65
CA ASP A 114 12.92 19.39 -2.12
C ASP A 114 11.66 20.27 -2.15
N ALA A 115 10.68 19.89 -2.96
CA ALA A 115 9.37 20.54 -2.96
C ALA A 115 8.48 19.80 -1.96
N ALA A 116 7.94 20.52 -0.98
CA ALA A 116 7.09 19.94 0.06
C ALA A 116 5.77 20.69 0.21
N ILE A 117 4.72 19.94 0.52
CA ILE A 117 3.40 20.48 0.89
C ILE A 117 2.96 19.98 2.27
N ASN A 118 2.20 20.80 2.99
CA ASN A 118 1.57 20.39 4.25
C ASN A 118 0.13 19.98 4.00
N THR A 119 -0.24 18.79 4.48
CA THR A 119 -1.57 18.23 4.30
C THR A 119 -2.26 18.07 5.64
N VAL A 120 -3.47 18.62 5.74
CA VAL A 120 -4.29 18.50 6.95
C VAL A 120 -5.16 17.25 6.83
N GLU A 121 -4.97 16.30 7.74
CA GLU A 121 -5.71 15.04 7.75
C GLU A 121 -6.70 14.97 8.91
N HIS A 122 -7.92 14.55 8.57
CA HIS A 122 -8.99 14.28 9.51
C HIS A 122 -9.20 12.76 9.64
N PRO A 123 -8.94 12.16 10.81
CA PRO A 123 -9.23 10.77 11.09
C PRO A 123 -10.72 10.42 10.85
N PRO A 124 -11.03 9.27 10.25
CA PRO A 124 -12.42 8.85 10.03
C PRO A 124 -13.14 8.40 11.32
N GLU A 125 -12.39 8.12 12.39
CA GLU A 125 -12.88 7.57 13.66
C GLU A 125 -12.02 8.10 14.81
N LYS A 126 -12.60 8.19 16.02
CA LYS A 126 -11.88 8.59 17.24
C LYS A 126 -10.86 7.54 17.69
N SER A 127 -11.18 6.24 17.51
CA SER A 127 -10.30 5.14 17.90
C SER A 127 -9.21 4.89 16.86
N PHE A 128 -7.94 4.91 17.29
CA PHE A 128 -6.78 4.67 16.43
C PHE A 128 -6.88 3.35 15.65
N ILE A 129 -7.24 2.26 16.32
CA ILE A 129 -7.28 0.93 15.68
C ILE A 129 -8.40 0.84 14.64
N LYS A 130 -9.59 1.39 14.94
CA LYS A 130 -10.71 1.42 13.97
C LYS A 130 -10.37 2.31 12.77
N ALA A 131 -9.81 3.49 13.03
CA ALA A 131 -9.45 4.46 12.01
C ALA A 131 -8.37 3.92 11.06
N SER A 132 -7.28 3.42 11.62
CA SER A 132 -6.15 2.86 10.86
C SER A 132 -6.56 1.64 10.05
N ARG A 133 -7.37 0.72 10.60
CA ARG A 133 -7.90 -0.43 9.84
C ARG A 133 -8.75 -0.01 8.64
N LYS A 134 -9.66 0.96 8.81
CA LYS A 134 -10.48 1.51 7.70
C LYS A 134 -9.60 2.12 6.61
N LEU A 135 -8.58 2.89 7.00
CA LEU A 135 -7.64 3.51 6.06
C LEU A 135 -6.76 2.48 5.35
N MET A 136 -6.19 1.52 6.10
CA MET A 136 -5.40 0.42 5.55
C MET A 136 -6.21 -0.44 4.58
N PHE A 137 -7.47 -0.74 4.90
CA PHE A 137 -8.36 -1.49 4.00
C PHE A 137 -8.50 -0.78 2.65
N ARG A 138 -8.75 0.52 2.67
CA ARG A 138 -8.84 1.33 1.44
C ARG A 138 -7.52 1.38 0.68
N TRP A 139 -6.43 1.77 1.35
CA TRP A 139 -5.13 1.99 0.72
C TRP A 139 -4.51 0.70 0.18
N TYR A 140 -4.54 -0.39 0.96
CA TYR A 140 -4.02 -1.67 0.52
C TYR A 140 -4.92 -2.32 -0.53
N GLY A 141 -6.23 -2.13 -0.47
CA GLY A 141 -7.13 -2.55 -1.56
C GLY A 141 -6.79 -1.88 -2.88
N ASN A 142 -6.64 -0.55 -2.88
CA ASN A 142 -6.26 0.19 -4.09
C ASN A 142 -4.88 -0.24 -4.59
N ASN A 143 -3.92 -0.44 -3.68
CA ASN A 143 -2.60 -0.95 -4.01
C ASN A 143 -2.65 -2.34 -4.66
N LEU A 144 -3.32 -3.32 -4.07
CA LEU A 144 -3.37 -4.70 -4.58
C LEU A 144 -4.05 -4.80 -5.95
N ARG A 145 -5.17 -4.08 -6.13
CA ARG A 145 -5.90 -4.02 -7.42
C ARG A 145 -5.02 -3.46 -8.53
N GLN A 146 -4.33 -2.35 -8.25
CA GLN A 146 -3.51 -1.65 -9.24
C GLN A 146 -2.20 -2.36 -9.52
N ASN A 147 -1.54 -2.91 -8.49
CA ASN A 147 -0.31 -3.68 -8.67
C ASN A 147 -0.54 -4.88 -9.61
N SER A 148 -1.72 -5.51 -9.55
CA SER A 148 -2.05 -6.59 -10.48
C SER A 148 -2.16 -6.15 -11.93
N ARG A 149 -2.75 -4.97 -12.18
CA ARG A 149 -2.83 -4.41 -13.53
C ARG A 149 -1.46 -4.00 -14.03
N ALA A 150 -0.70 -3.30 -13.18
CA ALA A 150 0.62 -2.78 -13.52
C ALA A 150 1.60 -3.90 -13.88
N LEU A 151 1.65 -4.99 -13.11
CA LEU A 151 2.51 -6.15 -13.43
C LEU A 151 2.21 -6.75 -14.81
N GLY A 152 0.96 -6.65 -15.29
CA GLY A 152 0.56 -7.08 -16.63
C GLY A 152 1.17 -6.24 -17.77
N LEU A 153 1.69 -5.03 -17.50
CA LEU A 153 2.42 -4.22 -18.49
C LEU A 153 3.81 -4.80 -18.80
N GLY A 154 4.32 -5.67 -17.94
CA GLY A 154 5.61 -6.34 -18.10
C GLY A 154 6.84 -5.47 -17.78
N VAL A 155 7.99 -6.14 -17.71
CA VAL A 155 9.28 -5.53 -17.35
C VAL A 155 9.73 -4.49 -18.38
N ARG A 156 9.37 -4.64 -19.66
CA ARG A 156 9.74 -3.70 -20.72
C ARG A 156 9.16 -2.30 -20.50
N ARG A 157 7.96 -2.19 -19.91
CA ARG A 157 7.32 -0.90 -19.59
C ARG A 157 7.72 -0.38 -18.21
N LEU A 158 7.72 -1.27 -17.21
CA LEU A 158 7.94 -0.89 -15.82
C LEU A 158 9.42 -0.75 -15.43
N GLY A 159 10.32 -1.44 -16.11
CA GLY A 159 11.70 -1.62 -15.68
C GLY A 159 11.86 -2.69 -14.59
N LEU A 160 13.06 -3.25 -14.47
CA LEU A 160 13.36 -4.37 -13.57
C LEU A 160 13.06 -4.03 -12.11
N PHE A 161 13.56 -2.88 -11.64
CA PHE A 161 13.43 -2.46 -10.24
C PHE A 161 11.96 -2.34 -9.83
N THR A 162 11.16 -1.62 -10.61
CA THR A 162 9.73 -1.44 -10.32
C THR A 162 8.96 -2.74 -10.38
N SER A 163 9.27 -3.62 -11.34
CA SER A 163 8.68 -4.96 -11.39
C SER A 163 8.98 -5.78 -10.14
N VAL A 164 10.22 -5.77 -9.64
CA VAL A 164 10.61 -6.45 -8.40
C VAL A 164 9.87 -5.86 -7.21
N VAL A 165 9.78 -4.53 -7.08
CA VAL A 165 9.07 -3.88 -5.97
C VAL A 165 7.57 -4.20 -5.97
N LEU A 166 6.93 -4.22 -7.14
CA LEU A 166 5.52 -4.61 -7.25
C LEU A 166 5.28 -6.08 -6.89
N PHE A 167 6.23 -6.95 -7.24
CA PHE A 167 6.19 -8.36 -6.87
C PHE A 167 6.40 -8.54 -5.35
N ASP A 168 7.40 -7.87 -4.77
CA ASP A 168 7.65 -7.87 -3.33
C ASP A 168 6.42 -7.41 -2.54
N GLN A 169 5.67 -6.40 -3.01
CA GLN A 169 4.44 -5.97 -2.34
C GLN A 169 3.37 -7.06 -2.20
N ARG A 170 3.38 -8.08 -3.06
CA ARG A 170 2.50 -9.26 -2.97
C ARG A 170 3.02 -10.32 -2.02
N VAL A 171 4.34 -10.53 -1.97
CA VAL A 171 4.97 -11.54 -1.12
C VAL A 171 5.10 -11.04 0.32
N SER A 172 5.41 -9.76 0.50
CA SER A 172 5.64 -9.09 1.78
C SER A 172 4.48 -9.21 2.77
N MET A 173 3.25 -9.42 2.30
CA MET A 173 2.10 -9.64 3.19
C MET A 173 2.24 -10.94 4.00
N TRP A 174 2.90 -11.96 3.46
CA TRP A 174 3.13 -13.23 4.15
C TRP A 174 4.44 -13.23 4.93
N THR A 175 5.52 -12.73 4.34
CA THR A 175 6.84 -12.70 5.01
C THR A 175 6.83 -11.80 6.25
N SER A 176 5.98 -10.77 6.29
CA SER A 176 5.76 -9.93 7.46
C SER A 176 5.21 -10.67 8.69
N LEU A 177 4.50 -11.79 8.47
CA LEU A 177 3.94 -12.64 9.54
C LEU A 177 4.88 -13.79 9.91
N LEU A 178 5.81 -14.16 9.03
CA LEU A 178 6.70 -15.31 9.20
C LEU A 178 7.41 -15.28 10.56
N GLY A 179 8.08 -14.17 10.89
CA GLY A 179 8.81 -14.05 12.15
C GLY A 179 7.94 -14.27 13.39
N LEU A 180 6.74 -13.68 13.40
CA LEU A 180 5.79 -13.84 14.51
C LEU A 180 5.30 -15.29 14.61
N THR A 181 4.90 -15.89 13.49
CA THR A 181 4.36 -17.25 13.46
C THR A 181 5.42 -18.28 13.86
N VAL A 182 6.66 -18.14 13.37
CA VAL A 182 7.79 -18.99 13.76
C VAL A 182 8.10 -18.85 15.25
N ALA A 183 8.13 -17.61 15.78
CA ALA A 183 8.36 -17.39 17.21
C ALA A 183 7.27 -18.04 18.07
N MET A 184 6.01 -17.95 17.67
CA MET A 184 4.90 -18.62 18.37
C MET A 184 5.04 -20.14 18.33
N ILE A 185 5.31 -20.74 17.16
CA ILE A 185 5.50 -22.18 17.03
C ILE A 185 6.68 -22.65 17.90
N ALA A 186 7.82 -21.96 17.82
CA ALA A 186 9.00 -22.28 18.61
C ALA A 186 8.73 -22.14 20.11
N THR A 187 7.92 -21.15 20.52
CA THR A 187 7.53 -20.98 21.92
C THR A 187 6.73 -22.17 22.44
N PHE A 188 5.80 -22.70 21.64
CA PHE A 188 5.03 -23.89 22.00
C PHE A 188 5.87 -25.18 21.99
N LYS A 189 6.83 -25.31 21.07
CA LYS A 189 7.68 -26.51 20.93
C LYS A 189 8.84 -26.56 21.93
N TYR A 190 9.48 -25.42 22.17
CA TYR A 190 10.78 -25.34 22.85
C TYR A 190 10.78 -24.44 24.10
N GLY A 191 9.68 -23.73 24.37
CA GLY A 191 9.47 -22.97 25.61
C GLY A 191 9.48 -21.45 25.47
N GLY A 192 9.14 -20.76 26.58
CA GLY A 192 8.91 -19.31 26.65
C GLY A 192 10.09 -18.41 26.28
N ALA A 193 11.32 -18.91 26.21
CA ALA A 193 12.49 -18.10 25.87
C ALA A 193 12.42 -17.55 24.43
N PHE A 194 11.80 -18.28 23.50
CA PHE A 194 11.75 -17.89 22.08
C PHE A 194 10.92 -16.63 21.84
N ILE A 195 9.79 -16.46 22.54
CA ILE A 195 8.99 -15.25 22.41
C ILE A 195 9.74 -14.03 22.96
N LEU A 196 10.51 -14.19 24.05
CA LEU A 196 11.33 -13.11 24.60
C LEU A 196 12.45 -12.72 23.64
N ALA A 197 13.16 -13.70 23.07
CA ALA A 197 14.19 -13.45 22.05
C ALA A 197 13.61 -12.73 20.83
N TYR A 198 12.42 -13.15 20.37
CA TYR A 198 11.70 -12.49 19.28
C TYR A 198 11.32 -11.04 19.61
N LEU A 199 10.78 -10.78 20.80
CA LEU A 199 10.42 -9.43 21.24
C LEU A 199 11.64 -8.51 21.33
N LEU A 200 12.76 -9.02 21.86
CA LEU A 200 14.03 -8.29 21.90
C LEU A 200 14.53 -7.96 20.49
N TRP A 201 14.54 -8.96 19.60
CA TRP A 201 14.93 -8.79 18.20
C TRP A 201 14.09 -7.74 17.47
N ILE A 202 12.76 -7.80 17.63
CA ILE A 202 11.86 -6.80 17.06
C ILE A 202 12.14 -5.42 17.68
N GLY A 203 12.35 -5.33 19.00
CA GLY A 203 12.70 -4.07 19.66
C GLY A 203 13.95 -3.43 19.05
N ILE A 204 15.03 -4.18 18.92
CA ILE A 204 16.31 -3.72 18.37
C ILE A 204 16.15 -3.30 16.90
N THR A 205 15.59 -4.17 16.06
CA THR A 205 15.44 -3.88 14.62
C THR A 205 14.55 -2.66 14.37
N ARG A 206 13.48 -2.48 15.15
CA ARG A 206 12.57 -1.33 15.03
C ARG A 206 13.19 -0.04 15.55
N LEU A 207 14.02 -0.12 16.57
CA LEU A 207 14.82 1.01 17.03
C LEU A 207 15.79 1.46 15.93
N ILE A 208 16.55 0.54 15.35
CA ILE A 208 17.49 0.84 14.25
C ILE A 208 16.75 1.47 13.06
N LEU A 209 15.61 0.91 12.64
CA LEU A 209 14.81 1.50 11.56
C LEU A 209 14.29 2.89 11.90
N THR A 210 13.91 3.13 13.15
CA THR A 210 13.48 4.46 13.62
C THR A 210 14.63 5.47 13.55
N LEU A 211 15.85 5.05 13.91
CA LEU A 211 17.05 5.88 13.78
C LEU A 211 17.36 6.17 12.30
N LEU A 212 17.25 5.19 11.41
CA LEU A 212 17.45 5.41 9.97
C LEU A 212 16.41 6.37 9.37
N LEU A 213 15.17 6.32 9.86
CA LEU A 213 14.13 7.28 9.47
C LEU A 213 14.48 8.73 9.87
N SER A 214 15.46 8.95 10.76
CA SER A 214 15.90 10.32 11.12
C SER A 214 16.58 11.03 9.97
N CYS A 215 17.22 10.26 9.11
CA CYS A 215 17.87 10.77 7.91
C CYS A 215 16.86 11.22 6.83
N SER A 216 15.56 10.97 7.01
CA SER A 216 14.53 11.38 6.04
C SER A 216 14.16 12.87 6.09
N GLY A 217 14.60 13.62 7.10
CA GLY A 217 14.17 15.00 7.33
C GLY A 217 12.74 15.13 7.87
N HIS A 218 12.03 14.02 8.10
CA HIS A 218 10.73 14.01 8.78
C HIS A 218 10.89 13.95 10.30
N LYS A 219 9.93 14.54 11.02
CA LYS A 219 9.90 14.50 12.49
C LYS A 219 9.70 13.06 12.96
N ILE A 220 10.55 12.58 13.87
CA ILE A 220 10.43 11.25 14.49
C ILE A 220 9.83 11.38 15.89
N GLY A 221 8.98 10.43 16.24
CA GLY A 221 8.47 10.27 17.60
C GLY A 221 9.00 9.01 18.30
N PRO A 222 9.04 9.00 19.64
CA PRO A 222 9.47 7.83 20.42
C PRO A 222 8.54 6.61 20.26
N ALA A 223 7.30 6.82 19.80
CA ALA A 223 6.34 5.74 19.56
C ALA A 223 6.64 4.92 18.28
N TYR A 224 7.58 5.35 17.45
CA TYR A 224 7.81 4.78 16.11
C TYR A 224 8.15 3.29 16.12
N PRO A 225 9.00 2.76 17.02
CA PRO A 225 9.30 1.33 17.03
C PRO A 225 8.04 0.46 17.18
N LEU A 226 7.13 0.85 18.09
CA LEU A 226 5.87 0.15 18.33
C LEU A 226 4.91 0.32 17.15
N ILE A 227 4.80 1.53 16.60
CA ILE A 227 3.92 1.82 15.46
C ILE A 227 4.41 1.10 14.19
N LEU A 228 5.72 0.99 13.97
CA LEU A 228 6.32 0.21 12.88
C LEU A 228 5.94 -1.26 12.98
N TYR A 229 6.04 -1.85 14.18
CA TYR A 229 5.61 -3.23 14.40
C TYR A 229 4.11 -3.42 14.19
N TYR A 230 3.29 -2.50 14.73
CA TYR A 230 1.85 -2.45 14.47
C TYR A 230 1.55 -2.43 12.96
N ASN A 231 2.23 -1.56 12.21
CA ASN A 231 2.08 -1.46 10.75
C ASN A 231 2.43 -2.73 10.02
N GLN A 232 3.49 -3.44 10.44
CA GLN A 232 3.88 -4.71 9.85
C GLN A 232 2.78 -5.76 10.05
N ILE A 233 2.37 -6.01 11.30
CA ILE A 233 1.44 -7.08 11.62
C ILE A 233 0.03 -6.75 11.12
N MET A 234 -0.52 -5.59 11.51
CA MET A 234 -1.86 -5.21 11.07
C MET A 234 -1.92 -4.98 9.57
N GLY A 235 -0.86 -4.42 8.97
CA GLY A 235 -0.80 -4.23 7.53
C GLY A 235 -0.80 -5.54 6.76
N ALA A 236 -0.03 -6.53 7.22
CA ALA A 236 -0.03 -7.87 6.65
C ALA A 236 -1.40 -8.54 6.75
N LEU A 237 -2.02 -8.54 7.94
CA LEU A 237 -3.35 -9.12 8.16
C LEU A 237 -4.42 -8.48 7.26
N VAL A 238 -4.44 -7.14 7.18
CA VAL A 238 -5.39 -6.42 6.32
C VAL A 238 -5.11 -6.71 4.84
N LYS A 239 -3.83 -6.73 4.41
CA LYS A 239 -3.47 -7.07 3.02
C LYS A 239 -3.95 -8.47 2.64
N ILE A 240 -3.69 -9.49 3.46
CA ILE A 240 -4.14 -10.87 3.21
C ILE A 240 -5.67 -10.90 3.14
N TYR A 241 -6.36 -10.26 4.09
CA TYR A 241 -7.83 -10.22 4.10
C TYR A 241 -8.41 -9.59 2.82
N VAL A 242 -7.84 -8.45 2.40
CA VAL A 242 -8.28 -7.68 1.22
C VAL A 242 -7.90 -8.38 -0.08
N PHE A 243 -6.77 -9.10 -0.13
CA PHE A 243 -6.34 -9.83 -1.31
C PHE A 243 -7.40 -10.84 -1.79
N PHE A 244 -8.12 -11.46 -0.86
CA PHE A 244 -9.22 -12.37 -1.19
C PHE A 244 -10.57 -11.66 -1.35
N ARG A 245 -10.65 -10.33 -1.20
CA ARG A 245 -11.89 -9.51 -1.24
C ARG A 245 -11.68 -8.22 -2.03
N LEU A 246 -11.02 -8.33 -3.18
CA LEU A 246 -10.66 -7.16 -3.99
C LEU A 246 -11.87 -6.38 -4.50
N ASP A 247 -13.04 -7.00 -4.60
CA ASP A 247 -14.28 -6.39 -5.04
C ASP A 247 -14.98 -5.56 -3.95
N GLN A 248 -14.55 -5.65 -2.70
CA GLN A 248 -15.11 -4.86 -1.60
C GLN A 248 -14.40 -3.52 -1.50
N GLN A 249 -15.16 -2.43 -1.70
CA GLN A 249 -14.66 -1.07 -1.58
C GLN A 249 -15.68 -0.16 -0.92
N SER A 250 -15.18 0.69 -0.02
CA SER A 250 -15.95 1.73 0.64
C SER A 250 -15.12 3.01 0.70
N TRP A 251 -15.75 4.15 0.41
CA TRP A 251 -15.13 5.45 0.58
C TRP A 251 -15.54 6.07 1.91
N THR A 252 -14.60 6.13 2.85
CA THR A 252 -14.85 6.53 4.23
C THR A 252 -15.28 7.99 4.41
N ARG A 253 -15.10 8.88 3.42
CA ARG A 253 -15.45 10.31 3.53
C ARG A 253 -16.78 10.68 2.89
N GLN A 254 -17.27 9.90 1.92
CA GLN A 254 -18.56 10.12 1.25
C GLN A 254 -19.59 9.01 1.54
N ASP A 255 -19.29 8.16 2.53
CA ASP A 255 -20.02 6.94 2.93
C ASP A 255 -20.59 6.11 1.76
N THR A 256 -19.86 6.10 0.64
CA THR A 256 -20.27 5.39 -0.57
C THR A 256 -19.65 4.00 -0.56
N LYS A 257 -20.45 2.99 -0.88
CA LYS A 257 -19.98 1.61 -1.08
C LYS A 257 -20.15 1.23 -2.54
N LEU A 258 -19.21 0.46 -3.07
CA LEU A 258 -19.37 -0.13 -4.39
C LEU A 258 -20.50 -1.16 -4.33
N THR A 259 -21.67 -0.79 -4.83
CA THR A 259 -22.79 -1.72 -4.99
C THR A 259 -22.60 -2.46 -6.31
N ARG A 260 -22.58 -3.79 -6.23
CA ARG A 260 -22.51 -4.65 -7.40
C ARG A 260 -23.86 -5.35 -7.48
N ASP A 261 -24.61 -5.09 -8.54
CA ASP A 261 -25.90 -5.72 -8.80
C ASP A 261 -25.70 -7.17 -9.27
N LEU A 262 -25.18 -8.00 -8.37
CA LEU A 262 -24.84 -9.39 -8.62
C LEU A 262 -26.06 -10.27 -8.33
N ALA A 263 -26.23 -11.33 -9.11
CA ALA A 263 -27.17 -12.40 -8.79
C ALA A 263 -26.90 -12.99 -7.39
N SER A 264 -27.96 -13.48 -6.73
CA SER A 264 -27.90 -14.03 -5.37
C SER A 264 -26.84 -15.14 -5.23
N PHE A 265 -26.80 -16.06 -6.20
CA PHE A 265 -25.81 -17.14 -6.24
C PHE A 265 -24.37 -16.60 -6.34
N GLN A 266 -24.10 -15.61 -7.21
CA GLN A 266 -22.77 -15.04 -7.35
C GLN A 266 -22.32 -14.34 -6.07
N ARG A 267 -23.22 -13.63 -5.37
CA ARG A 267 -22.91 -13.01 -4.06
C ARG A 267 -22.56 -14.06 -3.01
N TRP A 268 -23.35 -15.12 -2.94
CA TRP A 268 -23.12 -16.23 -2.03
C TRP A 268 -21.77 -16.92 -2.32
N PHE A 269 -21.52 -17.26 -3.59
CA PHE A 269 -20.28 -17.89 -4.04
C PHE A 269 -19.06 -17.01 -3.77
N ASN A 270 -19.12 -15.71 -4.09
CA ASN A 270 -18.03 -14.76 -3.80
C ASN A 270 -17.73 -14.68 -2.30
N THR A 271 -18.77 -14.69 -1.46
CA THR A 271 -18.61 -14.61 -0.01
C THR A 271 -17.94 -15.87 0.56
N TRP A 272 -18.47 -17.05 0.21
CA TRP A 272 -17.94 -18.32 0.69
C TRP A 272 -16.56 -18.60 0.14
N SER A 273 -16.35 -18.49 -1.17
CA SER A 273 -15.04 -18.70 -1.79
C SER A 273 -13.97 -17.78 -1.20
N SER A 274 -14.29 -16.50 -0.90
CA SER A 274 -13.32 -15.59 -0.28
C SER A 274 -12.91 -16.05 1.12
N ARG A 275 -13.87 -16.53 1.92
CA ARG A 275 -13.60 -17.07 3.27
C ARG A 275 -12.77 -18.34 3.19
N THR A 276 -13.18 -19.29 2.35
CA THR A 276 -12.47 -20.56 2.15
C THR A 276 -11.05 -20.33 1.65
N MET A 277 -10.84 -19.50 0.62
CA MET A 277 -9.49 -19.19 0.13
C MET A 277 -8.60 -18.51 1.17
N THR A 278 -9.15 -17.59 1.97
CA THR A 278 -8.39 -16.95 3.05
C THR A 278 -7.96 -17.99 4.09
N PHE A 279 -8.90 -18.85 4.50
CA PHE A 279 -8.64 -19.91 5.48
C PHE A 279 -7.62 -20.93 4.95
N SER A 280 -7.83 -21.48 3.75
CA SER A 280 -6.92 -22.43 3.13
C SER A 280 -5.51 -21.87 2.96
N ALA A 281 -5.37 -20.62 2.51
CA ALA A 281 -4.05 -19.99 2.37
C ALA A 281 -3.36 -19.79 3.73
N GLY A 282 -4.12 -19.38 4.76
CA GLY A 282 -3.61 -19.28 6.13
C GLY A 282 -3.18 -20.64 6.70
N SER A 283 -3.98 -21.68 6.48
CA SER A 283 -3.69 -23.04 6.94
C SER A 283 -2.44 -23.61 6.25
N ILE A 284 -2.30 -23.42 4.93
CA ILE A 284 -1.08 -23.83 4.20
C ILE A 284 0.13 -23.07 4.74
N PHE A 285 0.02 -21.76 4.94
CA PHE A 285 1.12 -20.95 5.50
C PHE A 285 1.58 -21.48 6.87
N VAL A 286 0.64 -21.75 7.79
CA VAL A 286 0.96 -22.29 9.11
C VAL A 286 1.51 -23.72 9.01
N ALA A 287 0.93 -24.58 8.18
CA ALA A 287 1.38 -25.96 8.01
C ALA A 287 2.82 -26.04 7.47
N VAL A 288 3.17 -25.20 6.48
CA VAL A 288 4.54 -25.12 5.96
C VAL A 288 5.51 -24.68 7.05
N LEU A 289 5.16 -23.67 7.85
CA LEU A 289 6.02 -23.22 8.94
C LEU A 289 6.15 -24.26 10.06
N LEU A 290 5.11 -25.04 10.35
CA LEU A 290 5.16 -26.14 11.31
C LEU A 290 6.06 -27.30 10.88
N MET A 291 6.23 -27.51 9.57
CA MET A 291 7.17 -28.49 9.02
C MET A 291 8.62 -27.99 9.05
N MET A 292 8.82 -26.67 8.97
CA MET A 292 10.15 -26.05 8.92
C MET A 292 10.77 -25.81 10.30
N VAL A 293 9.94 -25.55 11.32
CA VAL A 293 10.32 -25.34 12.73
C VAL A 293 10.19 -26.65 13.48
#